data_AF-A0AAV0EUR2-F1
#
_entry.id   AF-A0AAV0EUR2-F1
#
_cell.length_a   1.000
_cell.length_b   1.000
_cell.length_c   1.000
_cell.angle_alpha   90.00
_cell.angle_beta   90.00
_cell.angle_gamma   90.00
#
_symmetry.space_group_name_H-M   'P 1'
#
loop_
_entity.id
_entity.type
_entity.pdbx_description
1 polymer ?
#
loop_
_entity_poly.entity_id
_entity_poly.type
_entity_poly.pdbx_seq_one_letter_code
_entity_poly.pdbx_strand_id
1 'polypeptide(L)'
;MIETGANLEDGTINGLLGLGFNTPLDLPGMLASQGLVPNSFSLCFGLDGKGRLALGDKGSSAHMRTPLDPDDEDYNIQIEKICVDDIVSNVAFVALVDSGTSFTRLNEQAFFFIAENVSY
;
A
#
# COMPACT_ATOMS: atom_id res chain seq x y z
N MET A 1 -6.83 -9.36 10.93
CA MET A 1 -7.38 -10.19 9.83
C MET A 1 -6.49 -11.42 9.69
N ILE A 2 -7.03 -12.64 9.78
CA ILE A 2 -6.25 -13.87 9.58
C ILE A 2 -6.58 -14.35 8.17
N GLU A 3 -5.66 -14.10 7.23
CA GLU A 3 -5.77 -14.56 5.85
C GLU A 3 -5.35 -16.03 5.77
N THR A 4 -6.28 -16.95 6.02
CA THR A 4 -6.06 -18.40 5.86
C THR A 4 -6.62 -18.89 4.54
N GLY A 5 -5.76 -19.05 3.53
CA GLY A 5 -5.94 -20.05 2.48
C GLY A 5 -7.16 -19.92 1.55
N ALA A 6 -7.77 -18.74 1.42
CA ALA A 6 -8.89 -18.53 0.49
C ALA A 6 -8.55 -18.83 -0.99
N ASN A 7 -7.26 -18.94 -1.33
CA ASN A 7 -6.77 -19.25 -2.68
C ASN A 7 -6.51 -20.75 -2.94
N LEU A 8 -6.96 -21.64 -2.05
CA LEU A 8 -6.71 -23.09 -2.19
C LEU A 8 -7.59 -23.77 -3.26
N GLU A 9 -8.63 -23.11 -3.77
CA GLU A 9 -9.54 -23.75 -4.73
C GLU A 9 -9.16 -23.56 -6.21
N ASP A 10 -8.27 -22.61 -6.56
CA ASP A 10 -7.92 -22.35 -7.98
C ASP A 10 -6.41 -22.17 -8.28
N GLY A 11 -5.53 -22.65 -7.40
CA GLY A 11 -4.15 -23.01 -7.78
C GLY A 11 -3.00 -22.40 -6.98
N THR A 12 -2.15 -23.29 -6.46
CA THR A 12 -0.70 -23.13 -6.18
C THR A 12 -0.19 -22.12 -5.14
N ILE A 13 -0.99 -21.18 -4.62
CA ILE A 13 -0.55 -20.27 -3.56
C ILE A 13 -0.72 -20.95 -2.20
N ASN A 14 0.38 -21.22 -1.50
CA ASN A 14 0.40 -21.96 -0.22
C ASN A 14 0.60 -21.08 1.02
N GLY A 15 0.58 -19.76 0.87
CA GLY A 15 0.75 -18.84 1.99
C GLY A 15 0.70 -17.38 1.57
N LEU A 16 0.68 -16.51 2.57
CA LEU A 16 0.75 -15.06 2.42
C LEU A 16 2.06 -14.57 3.06
N LEU A 17 2.75 -13.69 2.35
CA LEU A 17 3.95 -13.03 2.85
C LEU A 17 3.54 -11.69 3.48
N GLY A 18 3.56 -11.62 4.81
CA GLY A 18 3.18 -10.44 5.56
C GLY A 18 4.24 -9.34 5.48
N LEU A 19 3.82 -8.13 5.13
CA LEU A 19 4.64 -6.91 5.07
C LEU A 19 4.13 -5.86 6.07
N GLY A 20 3.57 -6.26 7.20
CA GLY A 20 2.87 -5.39 8.15
C GLY A 20 3.70 -4.20 8.65
N PHE A 21 3.04 -3.14 9.11
CA PHE A 21 3.72 -1.94 9.61
C PHE A 21 3.93 -2.05 11.12
N ASN A 22 5.11 -1.69 11.63
CA ASN A 22 5.43 -1.67 13.06
C ASN A 22 5.14 -2.96 13.84
N THR A 23 5.05 -4.11 13.17
CA THR A 23 4.88 -5.41 13.83
C THR A 23 6.21 -6.16 13.88
N PRO A 24 6.50 -6.95 14.93
CA PRO A 24 7.77 -7.69 15.03
C PRO A 24 7.80 -9.00 14.23
N LEU A 25 6.64 -9.45 13.70
CA LEU A 25 6.47 -10.75 13.04
C LEU A 25 6.27 -10.62 11.51
N ASP A 26 6.42 -9.43 10.94
CA ASP A 26 6.43 -9.23 9.51
C ASP A 26 7.79 -9.61 8.90
N LEU A 27 7.84 -9.87 7.60
CA LEU A 27 9.09 -10.27 6.94
C LEU A 27 10.18 -9.17 7.05
N PRO A 28 9.91 -7.88 6.75
CA PRO A 28 10.89 -6.81 6.93
C PRO A 28 11.43 -6.70 8.37
N GLY A 29 10.56 -6.68 9.38
CA GLY A 29 10.97 -6.59 10.79
C GLY A 29 11.76 -7.80 11.25
N MET A 30 11.37 -9.02 10.85
CA MET A 30 12.12 -10.24 11.16
C MET A 30 13.54 -10.22 10.59
N LEU A 31 13.73 -9.76 9.35
CA LEU A 31 15.06 -9.66 8.75
C LEU A 31 15.90 -8.53 9.35
N ALA A 32 15.26 -7.41 9.69
CA ALA A 32 15.91 -6.28 10.34
C ALA A 32 16.38 -6.64 11.77
N SER A 33 15.59 -7.44 12.51
CA SER A 33 15.98 -7.92 13.85
C SER A 33 17.25 -8.79 13.84
N GLN A 34 17.56 -9.39 12.70
CA GLN A 34 18.77 -10.18 12.45
C GLN A 34 19.91 -9.36 11.83
N GLY A 35 19.71 -8.05 11.59
CA GLY A 35 20.70 -7.16 10.98
C GLY A 35 20.97 -7.43 9.50
N LEU A 36 20.07 -8.15 8.79
CA LEU A 36 20.29 -8.54 7.39
C LEU A 36 19.99 -7.40 6.40
N VAL A 37 18.92 -6.64 6.67
CA VAL A 37 18.50 -5.47 5.88
C VAL A 37 17.86 -4.42 6.80
N PRO A 38 17.80 -3.13 6.42
CA PRO A 38 16.98 -2.15 7.12
C PRO A 38 15.50 -2.56 7.13
N ASN A 39 14.75 -2.21 8.18
CA ASN A 39 13.31 -2.49 8.28
C ASN A 39 12.51 -1.64 7.28
N SER A 40 12.51 -2.08 6.03
CA SER A 40 11.96 -1.36 4.87
C SER A 40 11.85 -2.31 3.70
N PHE A 41 11.04 -1.96 2.72
CA PHE A 41 10.94 -2.68 1.46
C PHE A 41 10.50 -1.74 0.34
N SER A 42 10.52 -2.24 -0.89
CA SER A 42 9.97 -1.55 -2.06
C SER A 42 9.12 -2.52 -2.87
N LEU A 43 7.92 -2.07 -3.25
CA LEU A 43 7.00 -2.78 -4.15
C LEU A 43 6.92 -2.03 -5.48
N CYS A 44 6.95 -2.79 -6.57
CA CYS A 44 6.75 -2.27 -7.92
C CYS A 44 5.88 -3.27 -8.69
N PHE A 45 4.62 -2.91 -8.94
CA PHE A 45 3.71 -3.72 -9.74
C PHE A 45 3.90 -3.40 -11.22
N GLY A 46 4.27 -4.41 -12.02
CA GLY A 46 4.42 -4.28 -13.46
C GLY A 46 3.09 -4.40 -14.20
N LEU A 47 2.97 -3.66 -15.30
CA LEU A 47 1.81 -3.72 -16.20
C LEU A 47 1.68 -5.07 -16.93
N ASP A 48 2.74 -5.87 -16.93
CA ASP A 48 2.78 -7.23 -17.49
C ASP A 48 2.23 -8.30 -16.54
N GLY A 49 1.59 -7.87 -15.43
CA GLY A 49 1.10 -8.76 -14.39
C GLY A 49 2.19 -9.31 -13.47
N LYS A 50 3.44 -8.81 -13.58
CA LYS A 50 4.56 -9.24 -12.74
C LYS A 50 5.04 -8.10 -11.86
N GLY A 51 5.05 -8.33 -10.55
CA GLY A 51 5.60 -7.40 -9.57
C GLY A 51 7.06 -7.69 -9.20
N ARG A 52 7.70 -6.74 -8.54
CA ARG A 52 8.98 -6.91 -7.83
C ARG A 52 8.80 -6.46 -6.38
N LEU A 53 9.27 -7.31 -5.46
CA LEU A 53 9.47 -6.98 -4.05
C LEU A 53 10.97 -6.96 -3.78
N ALA A 54 11.47 -5.88 -3.20
CA ALA A 54 12.84 -5.79 -2.71
C ALA A 54 12.82 -5.49 -1.21
N LEU A 55 13.63 -6.22 -0.44
CA LEU A 55 13.75 -6.04 1.01
C LEU A 55 14.95 -5.14 1.32
N GLY A 56 14.79 -4.26 2.31
CA GLY A 56 15.69 -3.15 2.60
C GLY A 56 15.42 -1.91 1.74
N ASP A 57 16.18 -0.85 2.02
CA ASP A 57 16.06 0.41 1.27
C ASP A 57 16.76 0.28 -0.08
N LYS A 58 15.95 0.29 -1.15
CA LYS A 58 16.37 0.34 -2.55
C LYS A 58 15.82 1.57 -3.26
N GLY A 59 15.21 2.49 -2.51
CA GLY A 59 14.62 3.70 -3.05
C GLY A 59 15.67 4.71 -3.46
N SER A 60 15.35 5.52 -4.47
CA SER A 60 16.15 6.71 -4.79
C SER A 60 15.88 7.80 -3.75
N SER A 61 16.89 8.63 -3.46
CA SER A 61 16.69 9.84 -2.67
C SER A 61 15.72 10.82 -3.35
N ALA A 62 15.59 10.75 -4.67
CA ALA A 62 14.68 11.59 -5.45
C ALA A 62 13.20 11.17 -5.37
N HIS A 63 12.86 10.03 -4.75
CA HIS A 63 11.47 9.64 -4.57
C HIS A 63 10.75 10.62 -3.64
N MET A 64 9.55 11.03 -4.05
CA MET A 64 8.64 11.76 -3.17
C MET A 64 8.27 10.89 -1.98
N ARG A 65 8.07 11.52 -0.82
CA ARG A 65 7.79 10.85 0.45
C ARG A 65 6.60 11.53 1.12
N THR A 66 5.80 10.73 1.80
CA THR A 66 4.79 11.18 2.74
C THR A 66 5.01 10.45 4.07
N PRO A 67 4.77 11.08 5.23
CA PRO A 67 4.77 10.37 6.50
C PRO A 67 3.71 9.27 6.50
N LEU A 68 4.05 8.14 7.14
CA LEU A 68 3.09 7.16 7.62
C LEU A 68 2.63 7.57 9.01
N ASP A 69 1.41 7.19 9.40
CA ASP A 69 0.96 7.33 10.79
C ASP A 69 1.70 6.33 11.69
N PRO A 70 2.58 6.77 12.61
CA PRO A 70 3.38 5.86 13.43
C PRO A 70 2.58 5.12 14.49
N ASP A 71 1.38 5.61 14.84
CA ASP A 71 0.53 5.04 15.90
C ASP A 71 -0.47 4.00 15.34
N ASP A 72 -0.43 3.75 14.03
CA ASP A 72 -1.26 2.75 13.36
C ASP A 72 -0.52 1.42 13.16
N GLU A 73 -1.27 0.33 13.02
CA GLU A 73 -0.76 -1.01 12.67
C GLU A 73 -0.71 -1.23 11.15
N ASP A 74 -1.32 -0.33 10.38
CA ASP A 74 -1.43 -0.37 8.93
C ASP A 74 -0.63 0.74 8.23
N TYR A 75 -0.43 0.61 6.91
CA TYR A 75 0.22 1.65 6.08
C TYR A 75 -0.75 2.79 5.76
N ASN A 76 -1.04 3.61 6.76
CA ASN A 76 -1.94 4.74 6.63
C ASN A 76 -1.19 6.02 6.24
N ILE A 77 -1.73 6.73 5.23
CA ILE A 77 -1.24 8.03 4.77
C ILE A 77 -2.33 9.09 4.85
N GLN A 78 -1.94 10.32 5.14
CA GLN A 78 -2.86 11.46 5.09
C GLN A 78 -3.00 11.95 3.65
N ILE A 79 -4.25 12.03 3.18
CA ILE A 79 -4.63 12.71 1.94
C ILE A 79 -5.26 14.05 2.31
N GLU A 80 -4.78 15.13 1.69
CA GLU A 80 -5.29 16.49 1.93
C GLU A 80 -6.23 16.96 0.82
N LYS A 81 -5.94 16.56 -0.43
CA LYS A 81 -6.62 17.03 -1.62
C LYS A 81 -6.65 15.93 -2.68
N ILE A 82 -7.69 15.94 -3.50
CA ILE A 82 -7.75 15.17 -4.76
C ILE A 82 -7.81 16.17 -5.91
N CYS A 83 -7.15 15.84 -7.01
CA CYS A 83 -7.16 16.59 -8.25
C CYS A 83 -7.67 15.67 -9.37
N VAL A 84 -8.63 16.16 -10.15
CA VAL A 84 -9.11 15.51 -11.39
C VAL A 84 -8.98 16.55 -12.49
N ASP A 85 -8.10 16.28 -13.46
CA ASP A 85 -7.59 17.28 -14.39
C ASP A 85 -7.11 18.55 -13.66
N ASP A 86 -7.69 19.72 -13.94
CA ASP A 86 -7.35 20.99 -13.28
C ASP A 86 -8.29 21.33 -12.10
N ILE A 87 -9.19 20.43 -11.73
CA ILE A 87 -10.19 20.64 -10.67
C ILE A 87 -9.66 20.04 -9.36
N VAL A 88 -9.50 20.88 -8.34
CA VAL A 88 -8.97 20.49 -7.02
C VAL A 88 -10.09 20.52 -5.99
N SER A 89 -10.21 19.45 -5.20
CA SER A 89 -11.10 19.39 -4.03
C SER A 89 -10.31 19.12 -2.75
N ASN A 90 -10.66 19.87 -1.69
CA ASN A 90 -10.09 19.70 -0.37
C ASN A 90 -10.83 18.59 0.38
N VAL A 91 -10.52 17.35 0.03
CA VAL A 91 -11.00 16.14 0.69
C VAL A 91 -9.90 15.65 1.63
N ALA A 92 -10.04 15.94 2.93
CA ALA A 92 -9.08 15.49 3.93
C ALA A 92 -9.53 14.14 4.49
N PHE A 93 -8.73 13.08 4.27
CA PHE A 93 -8.99 11.75 4.81
C PHE A 93 -7.71 10.93 4.94
N VAL A 94 -7.77 9.87 5.75
CA VAL A 94 -6.71 8.86 5.87
C VAL A 94 -6.98 7.77 4.84
N ALA A 95 -5.94 7.39 4.10
CA ALA A 95 -5.99 6.31 3.13
C ALA A 95 -5.09 5.15 3.59
N LEU A 96 -5.68 3.95 3.58
CA LEU A 96 -4.95 2.70 3.73
C LEU A 96 -4.26 2.35 2.41
N VAL A 97 -2.96 2.08 2.47
CA VAL A 97 -2.19 1.54 1.35
C VAL A 97 -2.10 0.02 1.51
N ASP A 98 -2.84 -0.72 0.69
CA ASP A 98 -2.85 -2.19 0.73
C ASP A 98 -2.46 -2.82 -0.62
N SER A 99 -2.10 -4.11 -0.58
CA SER A 99 -1.88 -4.95 -1.76
C SER A 99 -2.86 -6.12 -1.86
N GLY A 100 -3.87 -6.13 -0.98
CA GLY A 100 -4.88 -7.19 -0.91
C GLY A 100 -6.11 -6.93 -1.78
N THR A 101 -6.26 -5.70 -2.29
CA THR A 101 -7.38 -5.30 -3.15
C THR A 101 -6.93 -4.94 -4.56
N SER A 102 -7.76 -5.28 -5.56
CA SER A 102 -7.45 -4.98 -6.97
C SER A 102 -7.91 -3.59 -7.43
N PHE A 103 -8.75 -2.93 -6.64
CA PHE A 103 -9.33 -1.62 -6.96
C PHE A 103 -9.28 -0.72 -5.75
N THR A 104 -8.98 0.56 -5.98
CA THR A 104 -9.07 1.60 -4.94
C THR A 104 -10.52 1.74 -4.49
N ARG A 105 -10.75 1.54 -3.19
CA ARG A 105 -12.04 1.80 -2.55
C ARG A 105 -12.07 3.24 -2.06
N LEU A 106 -13.07 3.98 -2.48
CA LEU A 106 -13.23 5.39 -2.15
C LEU A 106 -14.37 5.57 -1.16
N ASN A 107 -14.21 6.51 -0.23
CA ASN A 107 -15.35 6.99 0.55
C ASN A 107 -16.31 7.75 -0.37
N GLU A 108 -17.53 7.99 0.11
CA GLU A 108 -18.59 8.63 -0.66
C GLU A 108 -18.16 9.98 -1.25
N GLN A 109 -17.50 10.83 -0.44
CA GLN A 109 -17.08 12.17 -0.85
C GLN A 109 -16.04 12.13 -1.98
N ALA A 110 -15.01 11.29 -1.87
CA ALA A 110 -13.98 11.15 -2.89
C ALA A 110 -14.54 10.48 -4.15
N PHE A 111 -15.40 9.48 -4.00
CA PHE A 111 -16.04 8.80 -5.11
C PHE A 111 -16.87 9.76 -5.96
N PHE A 112 -17.80 10.52 -5.36
CA PHE A 112 -18.63 11.45 -6.10
C PHE A 112 -17.80 12.54 -6.76
N PHE A 113 -16.81 13.10 -6.05
CA PHE A 113 -15.91 14.08 -6.64
C PHE A 113 -15.21 13.54 -7.90
N ILE A 114 -14.66 12.33 -7.85
CA ILE A 114 -13.98 11.74 -9.01
C ILE A 114 -14.98 11.43 -10.13
N ALA A 115 -16.11 10.80 -9.81
CA ALA A 115 -17.10 10.37 -10.79
C ALA A 115 -17.75 11.55 -11.56
N GLU A 116 -17.93 12.70 -10.91
CA GLU A 116 -18.52 13.89 -11.54
C GLU A 116 -17.53 14.69 -12.40
N ASN A 117 -16.21 14.54 -12.15
CA ASN A 117 -15.19 15.36 -12.79
C ASN A 117 -14.32 14.58 -13.80
N VAL A 118 -14.38 13.24 -13.82
CA VAL A 118 -13.65 12.45 -14.83
C VAL A 118 -14.34 12.56 -16.20
N SER A 119 -13.58 12.95 -17.22
CA SER A 119 -14.05 12.97 -18.62
C SER A 119 -13.62 11.71 -19.34
N TYR A 120 -14.53 11.10 -20.11
CA TYR A 120 -14.25 9.97 -21.02
C TYR A 120 -14.06 10.44 -22.45
#